data_AF-A0A1M6IYZ3-F1
#
_entry.id   AF-A0A1M6IYZ3-F1
#
_cell.length_a   1.000
_cell.length_b   1.000
_cell.length_c   1.000
_cell.angle_alpha   90.00
_cell.angle_beta   90.00
_cell.angle_gamma   90.00
#
_symmetry.space_group_name_H-M   'P 1'
#
loop_
_entity.id
_entity.type
_entity.pdbx_description
1 polymer ?
#
loop_
_entity_poly.entity_id
_entity_poly.type
_entity_poly.pdbx_seq_one_letter_code
_entity_poly.pdbx_strand_id
1 'polypeptide(L)' 'MRYYIADLHFFHLAMNTKMDHRGFGTVEQMNEYMIEKWNKKVRKNDEVVILGDLSWGNAEERNSTYRAI' A
#
# COMPACT_ATOMS: atom_id res chain seq x y z
N MET A 1 11.84 -15.30 2.00
CA MET A 1 10.55 -15.70 2.59
C MET A 1 9.46 -15.38 1.59
N ARG A 2 8.33 -16.12 1.58
CA ARG A 2 7.16 -15.74 0.77
C ARG A 2 6.10 -15.08 1.65
N TYR A 3 5.63 -13.91 1.24
CA TYR A 3 4.53 -13.19 1.87
C TYR A 3 3.33 -13.10 0.93
N TYR A 4 2.15 -13.00 1.53
CA TYR A 4 0.89 -12.83 0.84
C TYR A 4 0.18 -11.63 1.45
N ILE A 5 -0.34 -10.75 0.61
CA ILE A 5 -1.04 -9.54 1.02
C ILE A 5 -2.09 -9.16 -0.04
N ALA A 6 -3.11 -8.42 0.38
CA ALA A 6 -4.20 -7.95 -0.47
C ALA A 6 -4.69 -6.60 0.05
N ASP A 7 -5.52 -5.92 -0.74
CA ASP A 7 -6.34 -4.78 -0.30
C ASP A 7 -5.51 -3.63 0.30
N LEU A 8 -4.34 -3.38 -0.31
CA LEU A 8 -3.46 -2.30 0.09
C LEU A 8 -4.14 -0.95 -0.12
N HIS A 9 -4.91 -0.80 -1.19
CA HIS A 9 -5.70 0.39 -1.48
C HIS A 9 -4.90 1.70 -1.37
N PHE A 10 -3.66 1.70 -1.88
CA PHE A 10 -2.88 2.94 -2.00
C PHE A 10 -3.69 4.00 -2.76
N PHE A 11 -3.61 5.25 -2.32
CA PHE A 11 -4.35 6.38 -2.90
C PHE A 11 -5.88 6.31 -2.78
N HIS A 12 -6.43 5.40 -1.99
CA HIS A 12 -7.88 5.30 -1.77
C HIS A 12 -8.32 6.05 -0.50
N LEU A 13 -8.65 7.34 -0.64
CA LEU A 13 -9.00 8.21 0.51
C LEU A 13 -10.18 7.68 1.35
N ALA A 14 -11.14 6.97 0.73
CA ALA A 14 -12.30 6.42 1.44
C ALA A 14 -11.94 5.37 2.49
N MET A 15 -10.76 4.73 2.40
CA MET A 15 -10.26 3.79 3.39
C MET A 15 -10.07 4.41 4.77
N ASN A 16 -9.80 5.71 4.82
CA ASN A 16 -9.55 6.40 6.08
C ASN A 16 -10.83 6.67 6.88
N THR A 17 -11.98 6.84 6.22
CA THR A 17 -13.20 7.36 6.88
C THR A 17 -14.50 6.65 6.54
N LYS A 18 -14.59 5.90 5.43
CA LYS A 18 -15.84 5.28 4.96
C LYS A 18 -15.80 3.76 4.90
N MET A 19 -14.61 3.17 4.84
CA MET A 19 -14.40 1.72 4.75
C MET A 19 -13.67 1.22 6.00
N ASP A 20 -12.41 0.79 5.90
CA ASP A 20 -11.62 0.24 7.02
C ASP A 20 -11.39 1.21 8.20
N HIS A 21 -11.78 2.48 8.08
CA HIS A 21 -11.56 3.52 9.09
C HIS A 21 -10.10 3.59 9.57
N ARG A 22 -9.15 3.53 8.63
CA ARG A 22 -7.70 3.51 8.93
C ARG A 22 -7.21 4.74 9.73
N GLY A 23 -7.97 5.84 9.71
CA GLY A 23 -7.79 6.96 10.63
C GLY A 23 -6.65 7.93 10.28
N PHE A 24 -6.06 7.84 9.08
CA PHE A 24 -5.09 8.83 8.63
C PHE A 24 -5.78 10.13 8.22
N GLY A 25 -5.12 11.27 8.49
CA GLY A 25 -5.64 12.58 8.17
C GLY A 25 -5.66 12.84 6.65
N THR A 26 -4.70 12.27 5.92
CA THR A 26 -4.66 12.32 4.45
C THR A 26 -4.30 10.96 3.85
N VAL A 27 -4.49 10.83 2.53
CA VAL A 27 -4.14 9.59 1.83
C VAL A 27 -2.63 9.43 1.68
N GLU A 28 -1.88 10.53 1.61
CA GLU A 28 -0.41 10.56 1.57
C GLU A 28 0.17 10.02 2.87
N GLN A 29 -0.36 10.45 4.02
CA GLN A 29 0.05 9.93 5.33
C GLN A 29 -0.18 8.41 5.44
N MET A 30 -1.30 7.91 4.93
CA MET A 30 -1.58 6.48 4.87
C MET A 30 -0.56 5.75 3.99
N ASN A 31 -0.31 6.27 2.78
CA ASN A 31 0.61 5.67 1.83
C ASN A 31 2.04 5.61 2.37
N GLU A 32 2.55 6.72 2.94
CA GLU A 32 3.88 6.81 3.54
C GLU A 32 4.04 5.81 4.69
N TYR A 33 3.06 5.75 5.59
CA TYR A 33 3.07 4.80 6.70
C TYR A 33 3.14 3.35 6.21
N MET A 34 2.33 2.99 5.21
CA MET A 34 2.30 1.64 4.66
C MET A 34 3.62 1.26 4.01
N ILE A 35 4.22 2.16 3.23
CA ILE A 35 5.54 1.97 2.60
C ILE A 35 6.62 1.81 3.69
N GLU A 36 6.59 2.62 4.75
CA GLU A 36 7.54 2.50 5.86
C GLU A 36 7.44 1.12 6.53
N LYS A 37 6.22 0.64 6.81
CA LYS A 37 6.00 -0.69 7.39
C LYS A 37 6.46 -1.81 6.46
N TRP A 38 6.18 -1.67 5.17
CA TRP A 38 6.63 -2.62 4.15
C TRP A 38 8.15 -2.74 4.14
N ASN A 39 8.86 -1.62 4.01
CA ASN A 39 10.31 -1.58 3.93
C ASN A 39 11.00 -2.07 5.21
N LYS A 40 10.34 -1.96 6.38
CA LYS A 40 10.82 -2.57 7.62
C LYS A 40 10.73 -4.10 7.63
N LYS A 41 9.81 -4.70 6.86
CA LYS A 41 9.53 -6.14 6.88
C LYS A 41 10.10 -6.90 5.69
N VAL A 42 9.91 -6.40 4.47
CA VAL A 42 10.27 -7.07 3.23
C VAL A 42 11.74 -6.79 2.87
N ARG A 43 12.42 -7.79 2.33
CA ARG A 43 13.81 -7.71 1.87
C ARG A 43 13.89 -8.02 0.39
N LYS A 44 14.99 -7.60 -0.25
CA LYS A 44 15.21 -7.75 -1.70
C LYS A 44 14.98 -9.15 -2.27
N ASN A 45 15.24 -10.19 -1.48
CA ASN A 45 15.13 -11.59 -1.91
C ASN A 45 13.87 -12.28 -1.36
N ASP A 46 12.95 -11.52 -0.77
CA ASP A 46 11.63 -12.04 -0.42
C ASP A 46 10.71 -12.01 -1.64
N GLU A 47 9.80 -12.97 -1.71
CA GLU A 47 8.73 -13.01 -2.70
C GLU A 47 7.47 -12.48 -2.05
N VAL A 48 6.81 -11.51 -2.68
CA VAL A 48 5.52 -11.00 -2.21
C VAL A 48 4.47 -11.18 -3.29
N VAL A 49 3.43 -11.93 -2.97
CA VAL A 49 2.28 -12.14 -3.83
C VAL A 49 1.17 -11.19 -3.40
N ILE A 50 0.79 -10.28 -4.30
CA ILE A 50 -0.31 -9.33 -4.08
C ILE A 50 -1.56 -9.90 -4.74
N LEU A 51 -2.58 -10.21 -3.94
CA LEU A 51 -3.75 -10.95 -4.38
C LEU A 51 -4.87 -10.09 -4.98
N GLY A 52 -4.78 -8.76 -4.84
CA GLY A 52 -5.79 -7.84 -5.37
C GLY A 52 -5.67 -6.44 -4.78
N ASP A 53 -6.39 -5.50 -5.38
CA ASP A 53 -6.68 -4.15 -4.87
C ASP A 53 -5.46 -3.39 -4.32
N LEU A 54 -4.41 -3.34 -5.14
CA LEU A 54 -3.17 -2.66 -4.80
C LEU A 54 -3.37 -1.15 -4.62
N SER A 55 -4.03 -0.48 -5.57
CA SER A 55 -4.04 0.98 -5.67
C SER A 55 -5.28 1.49 -6.39
N TRP A 56 -5.77 2.65 -5.95
CA TRP A 56 -6.80 3.48 -6.59
C TRP A 56 -6.22 4.66 -7.37
N GLY A 57 -4.89 4.77 -7.39
CA GLY A 57 -4.18 5.85 -8.05
C GLY A 57 -4.15 5.71 -9.57
N ASN A 58 -3.80 6.81 -10.24
CA ASN A 58 -3.56 6.84 -11.67
C ASN A 58 -2.29 6.02 -12.05
N ALA A 59 -1.99 5.94 -13.34
CA ALA A 59 -0.88 5.13 -13.84
C ALA A 59 0.50 5.53 -13.26
N GLU A 60 0.73 6.82 -13.06
CA GLU A 60 1.98 7.35 -12.48
C GLU A 60 2.08 7.00 -10.99
N GLU A 61 1.01 7.26 -10.24
CA GLU A 61 0.91 6.92 -8.82
C GLU A 61 1.10 5.43 -8.58
N ARG A 62 0.44 4.57 -9.37
CA ARG A 62 0.62 3.12 -9.31
C ARG A 62 2.06 2.70 -9.58
N ASN A 63 2.71 3.30 -10.58
CA ASN A 63 4.11 3.02 -10.89
C ASN A 63 5.05 3.46 -9.76
N SER A 64 4.71 4.54 -9.05
CA SER A 64 5.46 4.97 -7.86
C SER A 64 5.34 3.95 -6.72
N THR A 65 4.14 3.38 -6.49
CA THR A 65 3.92 2.31 -5.51
C THR A 65 4.79 1.10 -5.82
N TYR A 66 4.80 0.60 -7.06
CA TYR A 66 5.63 -0.55 -7.45
C TYR A 66 7.13 -0.34 -7.25
N ARG A 67 7.61 0.90 -7.29
CA ARG A 67 9.02 1.22 -7.05
C ARG A 67 9.36 1.35 -5.57
N ALA A 68 8.36 1.59 -4.73
CA ALA A 68 8.53 1.87 -3.31
C ALA A 68 8.42 0.62 -2.42
N ILE A 69 7.81 -0.47 -2.94
CA ILE A 69 7.56 -1.73 -2.24
C ILE A 69 8.32 -2.89 -2.88
#